data_AF-A0A9D8DH86-F1
#
_entry.id   AF-A0A9D8DH86-F1
#
_cell.length_a   1.000
_cell.length_b   1.000
_cell.length_c   1.000
_cell.angle_alpha   90.00
_cell.angle_beta   90.00
_cell.angle_gamma   90.00
#
_symmetry.space_group_name_H-M   'P 1'
#
loop_
_entity.id
_entity.type
_entity.pdbx_description
1 polymer ?
#
loop_
_entity_poly.entity_id
_entity_poly.type
_entity_poly.pdbx_seq_one_letter_code
_entity_poly.pdbx_strand_id
1 'polypeptide(L)'
;MFVAVVVGFFVIRACDDAQIEVSEAEAVELARQEVDFEPTYTQVRFIRQGINSAPFWFVSLSIPIGDPDEPDAFEEFAVVRVDGRDGAAAVVEEGEDAVEADRKAKRQAEEKPE
;
A
#
# COMPACT_ATOMS: atom_id res chain seq x y z
N MET A 1 30.57 -11.67 -30.75
CA MET A 1 30.83 -12.01 -29.34
C MET A 1 30.38 -10.81 -28.51
N PHE A 2 29.13 -10.83 -28.04
CA PHE A 2 28.53 -9.75 -27.24
C PHE A 2 28.66 -10.15 -25.76
N VAL A 3 29.48 -9.41 -25.02
CA VAL A 3 29.66 -9.60 -23.58
C VAL A 3 28.55 -8.80 -22.88
N ALA A 4 27.51 -9.48 -22.41
CA ALA A 4 26.50 -8.87 -21.56
C ALA A 4 27.04 -8.80 -20.12
N VAL A 5 27.40 -7.60 -19.68
CA VAL A 5 27.77 -7.33 -18.29
C VAL A 5 26.49 -7.27 -17.47
N VAL A 6 26.24 -8.32 -16.70
CA VAL A 6 25.18 -8.34 -15.67
C VAL A 6 25.70 -7.53 -14.49
N VAL A 7 25.19 -6.31 -14.32
CA VAL A 7 25.42 -5.51 -13.10
C VAL A 7 24.53 -6.08 -12.01
N GLY A 8 25.11 -6.89 -11.14
CA GLY A 8 24.44 -7.37 -9.92
C GLY A 8 24.25 -6.21 -8.94
N PHE A 9 23.00 -5.86 -8.64
CA PHE A 9 22.66 -4.96 -7.56
C PHE A 9 23.02 -5.62 -6.22
N PHE A 10 24.09 -5.12 -5.59
CA PHE A 10 24.41 -5.43 -4.20
C PHE A 10 23.40 -4.73 -3.30
N VAL A 11 22.40 -5.47 -2.82
CA VAL A 11 21.53 -5.03 -1.73
C VAL A 11 22.38 -5.06 -0.45
N ILE A 12 22.89 -3.90 -0.05
CA ILE A 12 23.50 -3.73 1.27
C ILE A 12 22.35 -3.88 2.27
N ARG A 13 22.23 -5.06 2.88
CA ARG A 13 21.39 -5.24 4.07
C ARG A 13 21.95 -4.30 5.13
N ALA A 14 21.16 -3.28 5.48
CA ALA A 14 21.42 -2.48 6.66
C ALA A 14 21.48 -3.45 7.86
N CYS A 15 22.69 -3.64 8.37
CA CYS A 15 22.95 -4.27 9.65
C CYS A 15 22.74 -3.16 10.67
N ASP A 16 21.54 -3.07 11.25
CA ASP A 16 21.38 -2.37 12.52
C ASP A 16 20.46 -3.19 13.43
N ASP A 17 20.80 -3.13 14.70
CA ASP A 17 20.61 -4.13 15.73
C ASP A 17 19.32 -3.85 16.52
N ALA A 18 18.71 -4.91 17.05
CA ALA A 18 17.68 -4.92 18.09
C ALA A 18 16.24 -4.48 17.74
N GLN A 19 15.33 -5.46 17.92
CA GLN A 19 13.88 -5.45 17.74
C GLN A 19 13.47 -5.72 16.28
N ILE A 20 12.96 -6.92 16.01
CA ILE A 20 12.39 -7.30 14.70
C ILE A 20 11.20 -6.35 14.49
N GLU A 21 11.42 -5.26 13.77
CA GLU A 21 10.40 -4.28 13.38
C GLU A 21 10.47 -4.20 11.84
N VAL A 22 9.40 -4.61 11.18
CA VAL A 22 9.26 -4.59 9.72
C VAL A 22 9.44 -3.15 9.25
N SER A 23 10.34 -2.94 8.30
CA SER A 23 10.58 -1.61 7.73
C SER A 23 9.43 -1.20 6.80
N GLU A 24 9.30 0.10 6.52
CA GLU A 24 8.31 0.62 5.55
C GLU A 24 8.45 -0.07 4.19
N ALA A 25 9.68 -0.18 3.69
CA ALA A 25 9.97 -0.82 2.40
C ALA A 25 9.60 -2.31 2.41
N GLU A 26 9.89 -3.01 3.50
CA GLU A 26 9.52 -4.42 3.65
C GLU A 26 7.99 -4.59 3.73
N ALA A 27 7.28 -3.70 4.42
CA ALA A 27 5.82 -3.72 4.48
C ALA A 27 5.19 -3.48 3.10
N VAL A 28 5.76 -2.61 2.28
CA VAL A 28 5.30 -2.39 0.89
C VAL A 28 5.46 -3.65 0.05
N GLU A 29 6.62 -4.31 0.12
CA GLU A 29 6.87 -5.53 -0.65
C GLU A 29 5.99 -6.69 -0.19
N LEU A 30 5.73 -6.81 1.12
CA LEU A 30 4.78 -7.79 1.65
C LEU A 30 3.36 -7.49 1.18
N ALA A 31 2.94 -6.22 1.22
CA ALA A 31 1.62 -5.83 0.75
C ALA A 31 1.40 -6.07 -0.75
N ARG A 32 2.43 -5.84 -1.57
CA ARG A 32 2.38 -6.11 -3.02
C ARG A 32 2.21 -7.59 -3.35
N GLN A 33 2.67 -8.49 -2.48
CA GLN A 33 2.50 -9.93 -2.67
C GLN A 33 1.07 -10.41 -2.36
N GLU A 34 0.29 -9.62 -1.63
CA GLU A 34 -1.09 -9.94 -1.24
C GLU A 34 -2.14 -9.52 -2.29
N VAL A 35 -1.73 -8.80 -3.35
CA VAL A 35 -2.62 -8.30 -4.38
C VAL A 35 -2.26 -8.88 -5.76
N ASP A 36 -3.27 -9.08 -6.62
CA ASP A 36 -3.10 -9.64 -7.96
C ASP A 36 -2.91 -8.58 -9.07
N PHE A 37 -2.71 -7.31 -8.71
CA PHE A 37 -2.50 -6.19 -9.64
C PHE A 37 -1.18 -5.46 -9.36
N GLU A 38 -0.64 -4.77 -10.37
CA GLU A 38 0.57 -3.94 -10.21
C GLU A 38 0.16 -2.48 -9.90
N PRO A 39 0.34 -2.01 -8.66
CA PRO A 39 -0.08 -0.66 -8.26
C PRO A 39 0.85 0.41 -8.87
N THR A 40 0.25 1.46 -9.42
CA THR A 40 1.00 2.64 -9.91
C THR A 40 1.17 3.70 -8.83
N TYR A 41 0.36 3.63 -7.77
CA TYR A 41 0.45 4.48 -6.60
C TYR A 41 0.48 3.66 -5.31
N THR A 42 1.29 4.09 -4.35
CA THR A 42 1.45 3.42 -3.05
C THR A 42 1.51 4.48 -1.95
N GLN A 43 0.60 4.37 -0.98
CA GLN A 43 0.61 5.21 0.22
C GLN A 43 0.79 4.33 1.45
N VAL A 44 1.72 4.72 2.32
CA VAL A 44 2.05 3.95 3.53
C VAL A 44 1.73 4.77 4.77
N ARG A 45 1.09 4.13 5.75
CA ARG A 45 0.81 4.71 7.06
C ARG A 45 1.22 3.77 8.16
N PHE A 46 2.07 4.27 9.06
CA PHE A 46 2.45 3.56 10.27
C PHE A 46 1.55 3.92 11.44
N ILE A 47 1.06 2.93 12.17
CA ILE A 47 0.22 3.11 13.35
C ILE A 47 0.79 2.33 14.54
N ARG A 48 1.09 3.04 15.63
CA ARG A 48 1.41 2.45 16.93
C ARG A 48 0.17 2.55 17.84
N GLN A 49 -0.45 1.43 18.18
CA GLN A 49 -1.64 1.41 19.05
C GLN A 49 -1.28 1.50 20.56
N GLY A 50 -0.57 2.53 21.00
CA GLY A 50 -0.27 2.75 22.42
C GLY A 50 0.76 1.78 23.04
N ILE A 51 0.88 1.79 24.37
CA ILE A 51 1.90 1.02 25.12
C ILE A 51 1.55 -0.48 25.07
N ASN A 52 2.48 -1.31 24.59
CA ASN A 52 2.39 -2.78 24.39
C ASN A 52 1.54 -3.30 23.21
N SER A 53 1.04 -2.45 22.32
CA SER A 53 0.42 -2.95 21.09
C SER A 53 1.44 -3.13 19.98
N ALA A 54 1.20 -4.14 19.15
CA ALA A 54 1.97 -4.35 17.93
C ALA A 54 1.91 -3.11 17.04
N PRO A 55 3.04 -2.61 16.51
CA PRO A 55 3.03 -1.67 15.42
C PRO A 55 2.34 -2.29 14.20
N PHE A 56 1.61 -1.50 13.42
CA PHE A 56 1.04 -1.93 12.14
C PHE A 56 1.40 -0.95 11.03
N TRP A 57 1.66 -1.50 9.86
CA TRP A 57 1.70 -0.75 8.61
C TRP A 57 0.37 -0.96 7.88
N PHE A 58 -0.21 0.14 7.40
CA PHE A 58 -1.28 0.12 6.44
C PHE A 58 -0.72 0.60 5.12
N VAL A 59 -0.76 -0.27 4.11
CA VAL A 59 -0.27 0.00 2.77
C VAL A 59 -1.48 0.06 1.85
N SER A 60 -1.75 1.24 1.32
CA SER A 60 -2.76 1.44 0.29
C SER A 60 -2.09 1.33 -1.07
N LEU A 61 -2.57 0.40 -1.88
CA LEU A 61 -2.11 0.10 -3.23
C LEU A 61 -3.24 0.43 -4.19
N SER A 62 -2.94 1.22 -5.23
CA SER A 62 -3.98 1.61 -6.17
C SER A 62 -3.49 1.92 -7.58
N ILE A 63 -4.44 1.88 -8.51
CA ILE A 63 -4.31 2.38 -9.88
C ILE A 63 -5.31 3.54 -10.03
N PRO A 64 -4.92 4.79 -9.80
CA PRO A 64 -5.81 5.94 -9.93
C PRO A 64 -6.22 6.18 -11.38
N ILE A 65 -7.48 6.59 -11.56
CA ILE A 65 -8.03 7.11 -12.81
C ILE A 65 -8.17 8.62 -12.67
N GLY A 66 -7.68 9.36 -13.66
CA GLY A 66 -7.70 10.83 -13.65
C GLY A 66 -6.40 11.40 -13.13
N ASP A 67 -6.49 12.46 -12.33
CA ASP A 67 -5.32 13.11 -11.76
C ASP A 67 -4.68 12.23 -10.65
N PRO A 68 -3.35 12.04 -10.62
CA PRO A 68 -2.71 11.19 -9.63
C PRO A 68 -2.62 11.81 -8.23
N ASP A 69 -2.68 13.15 -8.12
CA ASP A 69 -2.68 13.86 -6.84
C ASP A 69 -4.11 13.97 -6.28
N GLU A 70 -5.12 14.05 -7.15
CA GLU A 70 -6.55 14.07 -6.82
C GLU A 70 -7.37 13.09 -7.70
N PRO A 71 -7.31 11.78 -7.43
CA PRO A 71 -7.94 10.78 -8.29
C PRO A 71 -9.46 10.90 -8.34
N ASP A 72 -9.98 10.82 -9.57
CA ASP A 72 -11.42 10.80 -9.83
C ASP A 72 -12.04 9.46 -9.40
N ALA A 73 -11.30 8.37 -9.57
CA ALA A 73 -11.64 7.02 -9.16
C ALA A 73 -10.38 6.14 -9.08
N PHE A 74 -10.56 4.87 -8.72
CA PHE A 74 -9.52 3.86 -8.80
C PHE A 74 -9.99 2.73 -9.73
N GLU A 75 -9.11 2.30 -10.64
CA GLU A 75 -9.32 1.09 -11.44
C GLU A 75 -9.19 -0.15 -10.53
N GLU A 76 -8.14 -0.16 -9.72
CA GLU A 76 -7.87 -1.16 -8.67
C GLU A 76 -7.48 -0.44 -7.38
N PHE A 77 -7.93 -0.97 -6.25
CA PHE A 77 -7.63 -0.43 -4.93
C PHE A 77 -7.62 -1.56 -3.89
N ALA A 78 -6.61 -1.55 -3.03
CA ALA A 78 -6.56 -2.42 -1.87
C ALA A 78 -5.86 -1.73 -0.70
N VAL A 79 -6.30 -2.05 0.51
CA VAL A 79 -5.57 -1.71 1.74
C VAL A 79 -5.10 -3.00 2.37
N VAL A 80 -3.79 -3.13 2.51
CA VAL A 80 -3.15 -4.26 3.18
C VAL A 80 -2.65 -3.82 4.53
N ARG A 81 -2.97 -4.60 5.56
CA ARG A 81 -2.43 -4.43 6.91
C ARG A 81 -1.27 -5.41 7.11
N VAL A 82 -0.12 -4.90 7.54
CA VAL A 82 1.07 -5.69 7.86
C VAL A 82 1.41 -5.52 9.33
N ASP A 83 1.56 -6.63 10.08
CA ASP A 83 2.08 -6.61 11.46
C ASP A 83 3.55 -6.19 11.44
N GLY A 84 3.84 -5.09 12.12
CA GLY A 84 5.16 -4.49 12.15
C GLY A 84 6.19 -5.30 12.93
N ARG A 85 5.85 -6.44 13.55
CA ARG A 85 6.79 -7.28 14.30
C ARG A 85 7.19 -8.55 13.56
N ASP A 86 6.26 -9.16 12.84
CA ASP A 86 6.47 -10.47 12.20
C ASP A 86 6.21 -10.47 10.69
N GLY A 87 5.67 -9.37 10.14
CA GLY A 87 5.40 -9.24 8.71
C GLY A 87 4.15 -9.95 8.24
N ALA A 88 3.29 -10.45 9.14
CA ALA A 88 2.01 -11.02 8.75
C ALA A 88 1.16 -9.97 8.02
N ALA A 89 0.87 -10.23 6.75
CA ALA A 89 0.09 -9.35 5.88
C ALA A 89 -1.31 -9.95 5.63
N ALA A 90 -2.30 -9.08 5.52
CA ALA A 90 -3.64 -9.44 5.09
C ALA A 90 -4.35 -8.24 4.47
N VAL A 91 -5.10 -8.48 3.39
CA VAL A 91 -6.00 -7.49 2.81
C VAL A 91 -7.13 -7.21 3.79
N VAL A 92 -7.35 -5.93 4.09
CA VAL A 92 -8.41 -5.48 5.03
C VAL A 92 -9.51 -4.70 4.33
N GLU A 93 -9.27 -4.21 3.12
CA GLU A 93 -10.24 -3.54 2.27
C GLU A 93 -9.89 -3.78 0.80
N GLU A 94 -10.89 -4.18 0.01
CA GLU A 94 -10.79 -4.40 -1.44
C GLU A 94 -11.68 -3.39 -2.18
N GLY A 95 -11.20 -2.95 -3.34
CA GLY A 95 -11.67 -1.75 -4.03
C GLY A 95 -13.11 -1.78 -4.54
N GLU A 96 -13.75 -2.93 -4.72
CA GLU A 96 -15.11 -2.98 -5.29
C GLU A 96 -16.12 -2.19 -4.42
N ASP A 97 -16.10 -2.38 -3.10
CA ASP A 97 -17.01 -1.70 -2.17
C ASP A 97 -16.62 -0.22 -1.95
N ALA A 98 -15.32 0.07 -1.93
CA ALA A 98 -14.79 1.41 -1.68
C ALA A 98 -14.98 2.35 -2.89
N VAL A 99 -14.80 1.85 -4.12
CA VAL A 99 -15.01 2.60 -5.36
C VAL A 99 -16.50 2.91 -5.55
N GLU A 100 -17.40 1.98 -5.19
CA GLU A 100 -18.83 2.25 -5.23
C GLU A 100 -19.27 3.29 -4.17
N ALA A 101 -18.71 3.21 -2.95
CA ALA A 101 -18.96 4.19 -1.90
C ALA A 101 -18.49 5.61 -2.29
N ASP A 102 -17.30 5.74 -2.88
CA ASP A 102 -16.79 7.04 -3.36
C ASP A 102 -17.66 7.58 -4.49
N ARG A 103 -17.99 6.76 -5.50
CA ARG A 103 -18.86 7.16 -6.61
C ARG A 103 -20.25 7.58 -6.13
N LYS A 104 -20.77 6.95 -5.07
CA LYS A 104 -22.05 7.33 -4.45
C LYS A 104 -21.93 8.63 -3.64
N ALA A 105 -20.80 8.87 -2.99
CA ALA A 105 -20.54 10.11 -2.26
C ALA A 105 -20.39 11.31 -3.23
N LYS A 106 -19.62 11.16 -4.32
CA LYS A 106 -19.46 12.19 -5.35
C LYS A 106 -20.78 12.55 -6.04
N ARG A 107 -21.58 11.56 -6.47
CA ARG A 107 -22.90 11.80 -7.05
C ARG A 107 -23.87 12.55 -6.13
N GLN A 108 -23.85 12.26 -4.83
CA GLN A 108 -24.66 12.99 -3.85
C GLN A 108 -24.18 14.43 -3.60
N ALA A 109 -22.88 14.70 -3.78
CA ALA A 109 -22.35 16.05 -3.70
C ALA A 109 -22.74 16.90 -4.94
N GLU A 110 -22.89 16.27 -6.11
CA GLU A 110 -23.30 16.94 -7.35
C GLU A 110 -24.83 17.13 -7.47
N GLU A 111 -25.65 16.27 -6.84
CA GLU A 111 -27.12 16.30 -6.95
C GLU A 111 -27.82 17.25 -5.96
N LYS A 112 -27.08 18.09 -5.22
CA LYS A 112 -27.67 19.13 -4.36
C LYS A 112 -27.56 20.51 -5.01
N PRO A 113 -28.46 20.89 -5.94
CA PRO A 113 -28.62 22.28 -6.30
C PRO A 113 -29.25 23.02 -5.09
N GLU A 114 -28.69 24.18 -4.77
CA GLU A 114 -29.24 25.14 -3.80
C GLU A 114 -30.70 25.53 -4.12
#